data_AF-A0AA87IHY8-F1
#
_entry.id   AF-A0AA87IHY8-F1
#
_cell.length_a   1.000
_cell.length_b   1.000
_cell.length_c   1.000
_cell.angle_alpha   90.00
_cell.angle_beta   90.00
_cell.angle_gamma   90.00
#
_symmetry.space_group_name_H-M   'P 1'
#
loop_
_entity.id
_entity.type
_entity.pdbx_description
1 polymer ?
#
loop_
_entity_poly.entity_id
_entity_poly.type
_entity_poly.pdbx_seq_one_letter_code
_entity_poly.pdbx_strand_id
1 'polypeptide(L)'
;GQADPGSLAPYARYYYKRFVSLIVPYLLYAGGMGFVAYLVIDHRSVGGAVSGTLFDLFSGYDDSVYWFVFMLAGFVLATPFLAAMMRTIGRSGAWLLVGLAAAVAAAEHICDLVGYPLTFLQSFPWRGLLIYYLLGFVLEYYPPSARIRRGVYALAPFALAWTVATPYLFAGQQMQVGRTLTVAFAMVVMATFLFFRYDVHITSARVRKAIIWLAGYSYTIYLVHSPLSKVLIGPRIPVPTDGWSYAGISVLMFGATLLAALLFAVIADTVVLKPVQRLL
;
A
#
# COMPACT_ATOMS: atom_id res chain seq x y z
N GLY A 1 -1.18 -4.79 -38.80
CA GLY A 1 0.23 -4.85 -38.38
C GLY A 1 0.30 -5.62 -37.08
N GLN A 2 0.70 -6.89 -37.13
CA GLN A 2 1.03 -7.63 -35.91
C GLN A 2 2.28 -6.99 -35.31
N ALA A 3 2.26 -6.69 -34.01
CA ALA A 3 3.42 -6.17 -33.31
C ALA A 3 4.57 -7.19 -33.43
N ASP A 4 5.77 -6.69 -33.75
CA ASP A 4 6.98 -7.51 -33.84
C ASP A 4 7.21 -8.24 -32.50
N PRO A 5 7.25 -9.59 -32.49
CA PRO A 5 7.42 -10.37 -31.27
C PRO A 5 8.76 -10.11 -30.55
N GLY A 6 9.76 -9.55 -31.22
CA GLY A 6 11.04 -9.12 -30.62
C GLY A 6 11.05 -7.70 -30.04
N SER A 7 9.94 -6.95 -30.18
CA SER A 7 9.93 -5.53 -29.80
C SER A 7 9.90 -5.31 -28.29
N LEU A 8 10.89 -4.59 -27.77
CA LEU A 8 10.90 -4.11 -26.38
C LEU A 8 10.03 -2.86 -26.16
N ALA A 9 9.47 -2.28 -27.22
CA ALA A 9 8.70 -1.04 -27.15
C ALA A 9 7.49 -1.09 -26.18
N PRO A 10 6.73 -2.20 -26.06
CA PRO A 10 5.65 -2.30 -25.08
C PRO A 10 6.16 -2.23 -23.63
N TYR A 11 7.30 -2.87 -23.35
CA TYR A 11 7.94 -2.85 -22.03
C TYR A 11 8.48 -1.46 -21.70
N ALA A 12 9.20 -0.84 -22.63
CA ALA A 12 9.70 0.52 -22.47
C ALA A 12 8.56 1.51 -22.18
N ARG A 13 7.45 1.42 -22.93
CA ARG A 13 6.25 2.24 -22.71
C ARG A 13 5.62 1.99 -21.33
N TYR A 14 5.55 0.74 -20.89
CA TYR A 14 5.04 0.39 -19.56
C TYR A 14 5.91 1.02 -18.47
N TYR A 15 7.23 0.79 -18.50
CA TYR A 15 8.14 1.30 -17.48
C TYR A 15 8.23 2.82 -17.49
N TYR A 16 8.20 3.45 -18.66
CA TYR A 16 8.15 4.91 -18.77
C TYR A 16 6.93 5.49 -18.05
N LYS A 17 5.73 4.97 -18.34
CA LYS A 17 4.50 5.42 -17.67
C LYS A 17 4.60 5.25 -16.15
N ARG A 18 5.16 4.14 -15.68
CA ARG A 18 5.30 3.87 -14.25
C ARG A 18 6.34 4.74 -13.58
N PHE A 19 7.45 5.04 -14.26
CA PHE A 19 8.45 6.00 -13.82
C PHE A 19 7.81 7.37 -13.60
N VAL A 20 7.09 7.90 -14.59
CA VAL A 20 6.42 9.21 -14.52
C VAL A 20 5.30 9.23 -13.46
N SER A 21 4.55 8.14 -13.32
CA SER A 21 3.39 8.11 -12.40
C SER A 21 3.73 7.76 -10.95
N LEU A 22 4.85 7.08 -10.69
CA LEU A 22 5.21 6.57 -9.35
C LEU A 22 6.54 7.15 -8.87
N ILE A 23 7.60 7.00 -9.66
CA ILE A 23 8.95 7.39 -9.23
C ILE A 23 9.10 8.91 -9.19
N VAL A 24 8.59 9.64 -10.17
CA VAL A 24 8.66 11.12 -10.17
C VAL A 24 7.98 11.75 -8.95
N PRO A 25 6.70 11.44 -8.62
CA PRO A 25 6.10 11.96 -7.39
C PRO A 25 6.83 11.53 -6.12
N TYR A 26 7.34 10.29 -6.07
CA TYR A 26 8.12 9.80 -4.94
C TYR A 26 9.38 10.65 -4.72
N LEU A 27 10.21 10.84 -5.75
CA LEU A 27 11.43 11.64 -5.65
C LEU A 27 11.13 13.10 -5.30
N LEU A 28 10.09 13.70 -5.90
CA LEU A 28 9.71 15.08 -5.63
C LEU A 28 9.24 15.28 -4.20
N TYR A 29 8.32 14.44 -3.72
CA TYR A 29 7.67 14.66 -2.43
C TYR A 29 8.40 13.98 -1.28
N ALA A 30 8.70 12.69 -1.37
CA ALA A 30 9.47 12.01 -0.33
C ALA A 30 10.89 12.59 -0.23
N GLY A 31 11.54 12.81 -1.38
CA GLY A 31 12.87 13.42 -1.44
C GLY A 31 12.86 14.88 -1.01
N GLY A 32 11.94 15.68 -1.55
CA GLY A 32 11.82 17.10 -1.18
C GLY A 32 11.53 17.32 0.30
N MET A 33 10.57 16.56 0.87
CA MET A 33 10.28 16.66 2.31
C MET A 33 11.42 16.12 3.17
N GLY A 34 12.07 15.02 2.78
CA GLY A 34 13.25 14.48 3.48
C GLY A 34 14.38 15.50 3.53
N PHE A 35 14.65 16.16 2.40
CA PHE A 35 15.66 17.21 2.31
C PHE A 35 15.32 18.41 3.21
N VAL A 36 14.08 18.90 3.17
CA VAL A 36 13.62 19.99 4.04
C VAL A 36 13.70 19.59 5.51
N ALA A 37 13.31 18.37 5.86
CA ALA A 37 13.41 17.88 7.23
C ALA A 37 14.87 17.89 7.71
N TYR A 38 15.79 17.32 6.94
CA TYR A 38 17.19 17.30 7.33
C TYR A 38 17.82 18.69 7.41
N LEU A 39 17.46 19.60 6.51
CA LEU A 39 18.05 20.94 6.46
C LEU A 39 17.46 21.86 7.54
N VAL A 40 16.13 21.87 7.68
CA VAL A 40 15.40 22.88 8.47
C VAL A 40 15.08 22.39 9.87
N ILE A 41 14.77 21.10 10.03
CA ILE A 41 14.36 20.53 11.32
C ILE A 41 15.58 19.96 12.06
N ASP A 42 16.38 19.12 11.39
CA ASP A 42 17.58 18.53 11.99
C ASP A 42 18.80 19.47 11.95
N HIS A 43 18.68 20.64 11.31
CA HIS A 43 19.74 21.64 11.15
C HIS A 43 21.05 21.08 10.59
N ARG A 44 20.97 20.07 9.71
CA ARG A 44 22.15 19.52 9.04
C ARG A 44 22.71 20.49 8.01
N SER A 45 23.99 20.34 7.69
CA SER A 45 24.56 21.02 6.53
C SER A 45 23.84 20.60 5.24
N VAL A 46 23.91 21.43 4.18
CA VAL A 46 23.32 21.08 2.88
C VAL A 46 23.82 19.72 2.39
N GLY A 47 25.12 19.44 2.51
CA GLY A 47 25.69 18.14 2.15
C GLY A 47 25.13 16.99 2.99
N GLY A 48 24.94 17.21 4.30
CA GLY A 48 24.32 16.23 5.20
C GLY A 48 22.82 16.00 4.92
N ALA A 49 22.10 17.03 4.49
CA ALA A 49 20.71 16.92 4.09
C ALA A 49 20.56 16.15 2.76
N VAL A 50 21.44 16.41 1.78
CA VAL A 50 21.48 15.63 0.54
C VAL A 50 21.80 14.15 0.81
N SER A 51 22.86 13.87 1.58
CA SER A 51 23.26 12.48 1.85
C SER A 51 22.20 11.72 2.65
N GLY A 52 21.61 12.34 3.68
CA GLY A 52 20.51 11.76 4.45
C GLY A 52 19.28 11.48 3.59
N THR A 53 18.89 12.42 2.72
CA THR A 53 17.75 12.24 1.82
C THR A 53 17.98 11.09 0.83
N LEU A 54 19.17 11.00 0.25
CA LEU A 54 19.51 9.91 -0.67
C LEU A 54 19.51 8.56 0.06
N PHE A 55 20.03 8.50 1.28
CA PHE A 55 19.98 7.30 2.10
C PHE A 55 18.53 6.86 2.36
N ASP A 56 17.65 7.76 2.77
CA ASP A 56 16.24 7.41 3.02
C ASP A 56 15.47 7.04 1.75
N LEU A 57 15.80 7.64 0.62
CA LEU A 57 15.14 7.37 -0.66
C LEU A 57 15.50 6.00 -1.25
N PHE A 58 16.72 5.52 -1.01
CA PHE A 58 17.27 4.34 -1.67
C PHE A 58 17.65 3.19 -0.74
N SER A 59 17.88 3.45 0.53
CA SER A 59 18.49 2.49 1.47
C SER A 59 17.78 2.38 2.82
N GLY A 60 16.95 3.34 3.21
CA GLY A 60 16.21 3.33 4.48
C GLY A 60 15.02 2.36 4.53
N TYR A 61 15.11 1.16 3.94
CA TYR A 61 13.97 0.26 3.77
C TYR A 61 13.20 -0.05 5.06
N ASP A 62 13.88 -0.31 6.17
CA ASP A 62 13.24 -0.73 7.44
C ASP A 62 12.73 0.44 8.31
N ASP A 63 13.30 1.64 8.17
CA ASP A 63 12.97 2.81 8.99
C ASP A 63 12.16 3.89 8.23
N SER A 64 12.08 3.76 6.91
CA SER A 64 11.39 4.72 6.07
C SER A 64 9.89 4.50 6.11
N VAL A 65 9.17 5.61 6.28
CA VAL A 65 7.73 5.71 6.05
C VAL A 65 7.33 5.17 4.66
N TYR A 66 8.27 5.15 3.72
CA TYR A 66 8.09 4.75 2.33
C TYR A 66 8.47 3.30 2.04
N TRP A 67 8.70 2.45 3.05
CA TRP A 67 9.05 1.02 2.91
C TRP A 67 8.19 0.30 1.84
N PHE A 68 6.89 0.60 1.78
CA PHE A 68 5.96 0.02 0.81
C PHE A 68 6.25 0.44 -0.65
N VAL A 69 6.79 1.64 -0.89
CA VAL A 69 7.17 2.12 -2.24
C VAL A 69 8.30 1.28 -2.81
N PHE A 70 9.30 0.91 -1.99
CA PHE A 70 10.41 0.06 -2.44
C PHE A 70 9.91 -1.29 -2.96
N MET A 71 9.03 -1.91 -2.20
CA MET A 71 8.46 -3.19 -2.58
C MET A 71 7.48 -3.06 -3.76
N LEU A 72 6.67 -1.98 -3.81
CA LEU A 72 5.83 -1.67 -4.96
C LEU A 72 6.66 -1.48 -6.25
N ALA A 73 7.83 -0.84 -6.16
CA ALA A 73 8.74 -0.69 -7.29
C ALA A 73 9.19 -2.06 -7.81
N GLY A 74 9.55 -2.99 -6.92
CA GLY A 74 9.85 -4.38 -7.28
C GLY A 74 8.69 -5.08 -8.00
N PHE A 75 7.46 -4.94 -7.50
CA PHE A 75 6.27 -5.51 -8.15
C PHE A 75 6.00 -4.90 -9.52
N VAL A 76 6.14 -3.58 -9.65
CA VAL A 76 6.00 -2.87 -10.93
C VAL A 76 7.03 -3.39 -11.94
N LEU A 77 8.28 -3.57 -11.53
CA LEU A 77 9.31 -4.18 -12.39
C LEU A 77 8.91 -5.58 -12.87
N ALA A 78 8.39 -6.41 -11.98
CA ALA A 78 7.98 -7.78 -12.28
C ALA A 78 6.64 -7.90 -13.04
N THR A 79 5.82 -6.85 -13.06
CA THR A 79 4.41 -6.92 -13.52
C THR A 79 4.22 -7.45 -14.94
N PRO A 80 4.98 -7.03 -15.96
CA PRO A 80 4.78 -7.55 -17.32
C PRO A 80 4.93 -9.07 -17.39
N PHE A 81 5.85 -9.63 -16.59
CA PHE A 81 6.14 -11.06 -16.53
C PHE A 81 5.11 -11.81 -15.69
N LEU A 82 4.78 -11.27 -14.50
CA LEU A 82 3.75 -11.84 -13.64
C LEU A 82 2.39 -11.86 -14.35
N ALA A 83 2.03 -10.78 -15.05
CA ALA A 83 0.78 -10.73 -15.80
C ALA A 83 0.73 -11.76 -16.93
N ALA A 84 1.83 -11.97 -17.64
CA ALA A 84 1.93 -13.02 -18.65
C ALA A 84 1.76 -14.42 -18.03
N MET A 85 2.50 -14.70 -16.94
CA MET A 85 2.40 -15.96 -16.21
C MET A 85 0.96 -16.24 -15.73
N MET A 86 0.33 -15.26 -15.07
CA MET A 86 -1.02 -15.39 -14.51
C MET A 86 -2.10 -15.60 -15.58
N ARG A 87 -1.89 -15.08 -16.80
CA ARG A 87 -2.77 -15.35 -17.95
C ARG A 87 -2.57 -16.76 -18.47
N THR A 88 -1.33 -17.24 -18.57
CA THR A 88 -1.01 -18.58 -19.07
C THR A 88 -1.54 -19.69 -18.16
N ILE A 89 -1.41 -19.56 -16.83
CA ILE A 89 -1.92 -20.56 -15.88
C ILE A 89 -3.46 -20.56 -15.76
N GLY A 90 -4.12 -19.52 -16.29
CA GLY A 90 -5.57 -19.39 -16.31
C GLY A 90 -6.22 -19.25 -14.92
N ARG A 91 -7.56 -19.31 -14.90
CA ARG A 91 -8.37 -19.11 -13.69
C ARG A 91 -8.01 -20.08 -12.56
N SER A 92 -8.00 -21.37 -12.84
CA SER A 92 -7.79 -22.41 -11.82
C SER A 92 -6.38 -22.37 -11.26
N GLY A 93 -5.37 -22.21 -12.11
CA GLY A 93 -3.97 -22.09 -11.68
C GLY A 93 -3.73 -20.82 -10.86
N ALA A 94 -4.32 -19.69 -11.25
CA ALA A 94 -4.19 -18.44 -10.52
C ALA A 94 -4.82 -18.49 -9.11
N TRP A 95 -6.03 -19.07 -8.97
CA TRP A 95 -6.65 -19.29 -7.67
C TRP A 95 -5.89 -20.31 -6.82
N LEU A 96 -5.35 -21.37 -7.42
CA LEU A 96 -4.50 -22.34 -6.72
C LEU A 96 -3.23 -21.68 -6.19
N LEU A 97 -2.53 -20.88 -6.99
CA LEU A 97 -1.32 -20.17 -6.58
C LEU A 97 -1.58 -19.25 -5.39
N VAL A 98 -2.61 -18.39 -5.47
CA VAL A 98 -2.98 -17.48 -4.39
C VAL A 98 -3.45 -18.26 -3.16
N GLY A 99 -4.18 -19.36 -3.33
CA GLY A 99 -4.64 -20.23 -2.25
C GLY A 99 -3.48 -20.92 -1.52
N LEU A 100 -2.49 -21.46 -2.25
CA LEU A 100 -1.28 -22.05 -1.66
C LEU A 100 -0.45 -21.00 -0.93
N ALA A 101 -0.26 -19.83 -1.53
CA ALA A 101 0.45 -18.74 -0.89
C ALA A 101 -0.24 -18.27 0.40
N ALA A 102 -1.58 -18.17 0.38
CA ALA A 102 -2.37 -17.87 1.58
C ALA A 102 -2.26 -18.99 2.63
N ALA A 103 -2.28 -20.27 2.23
CA ALA A 103 -2.08 -21.39 3.15
C ALA A 103 -0.71 -21.34 3.85
N VAL A 104 0.35 -21.02 3.10
CA VAL A 104 1.70 -20.81 3.65
C VAL A 104 1.73 -19.63 4.62
N ALA A 105 1.12 -18.48 4.25
CA ALA A 105 1.03 -17.32 5.13
C ALA A 105 0.20 -17.60 6.40
N ALA A 106 -0.84 -18.43 6.31
CA ALA A 106 -1.62 -18.87 7.47
C ALA A 106 -0.78 -19.79 8.38
N ALA A 107 -0.05 -20.74 7.80
CA ALA A 107 0.83 -21.63 8.55
C ALA A 107 1.93 -20.85 9.28
N GLU A 108 2.60 -19.93 8.57
CA GLU A 108 3.58 -19.02 9.17
C GLU A 108 2.97 -18.25 10.34
N HIS A 109 1.81 -17.62 10.13
CA HIS A 109 1.15 -16.83 11.16
C HIS A 109 0.74 -17.68 12.39
N ILE A 110 0.20 -18.88 12.19
CA ILE A 110 -0.18 -19.79 13.29
C ILE A 110 1.06 -20.20 14.08
N CYS A 111 2.14 -20.56 13.39
CA CYS A 111 3.39 -20.97 14.00
C CYS A 111 4.07 -19.82 14.78
N ASP A 112 4.03 -18.59 14.24
CA ASP A 112 4.49 -17.39 14.93
C ASP A 112 3.69 -17.13 16.22
N LEU A 113 2.35 -17.33 16.19
CA LEU A 113 1.49 -17.13 17.37
C LEU A 113 1.85 -18.07 18.54
N VAL A 114 2.34 -19.27 18.24
CA VAL A 114 2.74 -20.27 19.24
C VAL A 114 4.25 -20.25 19.55
N GLY A 115 5.00 -19.29 19.00
CA GLY A 115 6.42 -19.10 19.28
C GLY A 115 7.38 -20.01 18.50
N TYR A 116 6.92 -20.62 17.39
CA TYR A 116 7.72 -21.52 16.55
C TYR A 116 7.87 -20.96 15.12
N PRO A 117 8.67 -19.89 14.92
CA PRO A 117 8.76 -19.23 13.61
C PRO A 117 9.30 -20.18 12.54
N LEU A 118 8.57 -20.30 11.42
CA LEU A 118 8.95 -21.13 10.27
C LEU A 118 9.96 -20.39 9.38
N THR A 119 11.18 -20.21 9.87
CA THR A 119 12.21 -19.39 9.21
C THR A 119 12.53 -19.80 7.77
N PHE A 120 12.39 -21.08 7.41
CA PHE A 120 12.58 -21.54 6.04
C PHE A 120 11.60 -20.90 5.04
N LEU A 121 10.42 -20.47 5.50
CA LEU A 121 9.43 -19.78 4.66
C LEU A 121 9.90 -18.40 4.21
N GLN A 122 10.94 -17.82 4.80
CA GLN A 122 11.56 -16.60 4.29
C GLN A 122 12.05 -16.74 2.84
N SER A 123 12.38 -17.96 2.41
CA SER A 123 12.79 -18.26 1.02
C SER A 123 11.61 -18.60 0.10
N PHE A 124 10.37 -18.61 0.60
CA PHE A 124 9.21 -18.92 -0.21
C PHE A 124 8.89 -17.76 -1.18
N PRO A 125 8.87 -17.99 -2.49
CA PRO A 125 8.81 -16.92 -3.49
C PRO A 125 7.49 -16.15 -3.49
N TRP A 126 6.40 -16.76 -3.02
CA TRP A 126 5.05 -16.17 -3.00
C TRP A 126 4.67 -15.70 -1.59
N ARG A 127 5.59 -15.09 -0.87
CA ARG A 127 5.40 -14.58 0.50
C ARG A 127 5.14 -13.07 0.52
N GLY A 128 4.65 -12.56 1.65
CA GLY A 128 4.55 -11.13 1.91
C GLY A 128 3.47 -10.43 1.08
N LEU A 129 3.67 -9.15 0.75
CA LEU A 129 2.66 -8.39 -0.01
C LEU A 129 2.56 -8.81 -1.49
N LEU A 130 3.45 -9.67 -1.99
CA LEU A 130 3.30 -10.24 -3.33
C LEU A 130 1.98 -11.02 -3.43
N ILE A 131 1.56 -11.68 -2.35
CA ILE A 131 0.27 -12.37 -2.28
C ILE A 131 -0.88 -11.39 -2.54
N TYR A 132 -0.84 -10.22 -1.91
CA TYR A 132 -1.85 -9.17 -2.07
C TYR A 132 -1.84 -8.61 -3.50
N TYR A 133 -0.66 -8.45 -4.08
CA TYR A 133 -0.50 -8.01 -5.45
C TYR A 133 -1.12 -8.98 -6.46
N LEU A 134 -0.85 -10.27 -6.30
CA LEU A 134 -1.44 -11.33 -7.13
C LEU A 134 -2.93 -11.53 -6.87
N LEU A 135 -3.36 -11.39 -5.61
CA LEU A 135 -4.78 -11.44 -5.24
C LEU A 135 -5.57 -10.35 -5.99
N GLY A 136 -5.04 -9.13 -6.10
CA GLY A 136 -5.67 -8.06 -6.89
C GLY A 136 -5.88 -8.46 -8.36
N PHE A 137 -4.91 -9.14 -8.98
CA PHE A 137 -5.07 -9.69 -10.34
C PHE A 137 -6.21 -10.72 -10.39
N VAL A 138 -6.21 -11.68 -9.46
CA VAL A 138 -7.20 -12.77 -9.44
C VAL A 138 -8.61 -12.24 -9.22
N LEU A 139 -8.79 -11.27 -8.32
CA LEU A 139 -10.11 -10.68 -8.05
C LEU A 139 -10.65 -9.88 -9.23
N GLU A 140 -9.78 -9.20 -9.98
CA GLU A 140 -10.17 -8.38 -11.14
C GLU A 140 -10.51 -9.24 -12.36
N TYR A 141 -9.65 -10.21 -12.71
CA TYR A 141 -9.79 -11.00 -13.95
C TYR A 141 -10.58 -12.29 -13.76
N TYR A 142 -10.59 -12.85 -12.55
CA TYR A 142 -11.27 -14.12 -12.24
C TYR A 142 -12.21 -14.00 -11.04
N PRO A 143 -13.19 -13.08 -11.08
CA PRO A 143 -13.99 -12.75 -9.92
C PRO A 143 -14.74 -13.96 -9.36
N PRO A 144 -14.87 -14.04 -8.02
CA PRO A 144 -15.66 -15.07 -7.37
C PRO A 144 -17.16 -14.86 -7.60
N SER A 145 -17.93 -15.94 -7.48
CA SER A 145 -19.39 -15.91 -7.60
C SER A 145 -20.03 -15.04 -6.51
N ALA A 146 -21.26 -14.55 -6.74
CA ALA A 146 -21.97 -13.73 -5.76
C ALA A 146 -22.21 -14.45 -4.41
N ARG A 147 -22.28 -15.80 -4.42
CA ARG A 147 -22.37 -16.59 -3.19
C ARG A 147 -21.06 -16.52 -2.38
N ILE A 148 -19.91 -16.68 -3.05
CA ILE A 148 -18.60 -16.59 -2.40
C ILE A 148 -18.37 -15.17 -1.90
N ARG A 149 -18.71 -14.13 -2.69
CA ARG A 149 -18.61 -12.73 -2.24
C ARG A 149 -19.38 -12.48 -0.95
N ARG A 150 -20.63 -12.92 -0.86
CA ARG A 150 -21.43 -12.82 0.37
C ARG A 150 -20.79 -13.53 1.57
N GLY A 151 -20.23 -14.72 1.36
CA GLY A 151 -19.49 -15.42 2.41
C GLY A 151 -18.25 -14.65 2.89
N VAL A 152 -17.53 -14.02 1.96
CA VAL A 152 -16.36 -13.18 2.24
C VAL A 152 -16.75 -11.94 3.02
N TYR A 153 -17.86 -11.30 2.67
CA TYR A 153 -18.40 -10.14 3.41
C TYR A 153 -18.81 -10.52 4.83
N ALA A 154 -19.40 -11.70 5.01
CA ALA A 154 -19.74 -12.21 6.34
C ALA A 154 -18.49 -12.51 7.18
N LEU A 155 -17.39 -12.98 6.57
CA LEU A 155 -16.15 -13.31 7.29
C LEU A 155 -15.29 -12.07 7.61
N ALA A 156 -15.37 -11.01 6.81
CA ALA A 156 -14.49 -9.85 6.92
C ALA A 156 -14.52 -9.15 8.30
N PRO A 157 -15.67 -8.94 8.98
CA PRO A 157 -15.70 -8.38 10.32
C PRO A 157 -14.97 -9.25 11.35
N PHE A 158 -15.08 -10.58 11.26
CA PHE A 158 -14.36 -11.51 12.13
C PHE A 158 -12.85 -11.49 11.86
N ALA A 159 -12.46 -11.41 10.58
CA ALA A 159 -11.06 -11.30 10.19
C ALA A 159 -10.43 -9.97 10.66
N LEU A 160 -11.20 -8.88 10.61
CA LEU A 160 -10.79 -7.59 11.18
C LEU A 160 -10.67 -7.66 12.70
N ALA A 161 -11.68 -8.21 13.38
CA ALA A 161 -11.65 -8.39 14.83
C ALA A 161 -10.46 -9.26 15.27
N TRP A 162 -10.17 -10.35 14.55
CA TRP A 162 -8.99 -11.17 14.76
C TRP A 162 -7.72 -10.33 14.62
N THR A 163 -7.55 -9.62 13.49
CA THR A 163 -6.37 -8.76 13.24
C THR A 163 -6.13 -7.75 14.36
N VAL A 164 -7.21 -7.19 14.93
CA VAL A 164 -7.14 -6.23 16.05
C VAL A 164 -6.85 -6.94 17.38
N ALA A 165 -7.45 -8.09 17.64
CA ALA A 165 -7.32 -8.81 18.91
C ALA A 165 -5.97 -9.53 19.07
N THR A 166 -5.42 -10.04 17.97
CA THR A 166 -4.21 -10.86 17.95
C THR A 166 -3.01 -10.27 18.72
N PRO A 167 -2.65 -8.97 18.60
CA PRO A 167 -1.58 -8.38 19.41
C PRO A 167 -1.84 -8.35 20.92
N TYR A 168 -3.11 -8.31 21.34
CA TYR A 168 -3.49 -8.30 22.76
C TYR A 168 -3.56 -9.71 23.34
N LEU A 169 -4.03 -10.68 22.55
CA LEU A 169 -4.15 -12.08 22.96
C LEU A 169 -2.79 -12.79 23.04
N PHE A 170 -1.81 -12.35 22.23
CA PHE A 170 -0.47 -12.95 22.14
C PHE A 170 0.62 -11.89 22.38
N ALA A 171 0.49 -11.15 23.47
CA ALA A 171 1.47 -10.14 23.86
C ALA A 171 2.86 -10.79 24.07
N GLY A 172 3.92 -10.13 23.58
CA GLY A 172 5.31 -10.59 23.72
C GLY A 172 5.85 -11.43 22.56
N GLN A 173 4.99 -11.89 21.64
CA GLN A 173 5.44 -12.50 20.39
C GLN A 173 5.85 -11.42 19.37
N GLN A 174 6.79 -11.72 18.46
CA GLN A 174 7.31 -10.82 17.41
C GLN A 174 6.27 -10.44 16.32
N MET A 175 4.99 -10.43 16.65
CA MET A 175 3.86 -10.21 15.74
C MET A 175 3.59 -8.75 15.39
N GLN A 176 4.33 -7.80 15.96
CA GLN A 176 4.09 -6.37 15.75
C GLN A 176 4.41 -5.92 14.31
N VAL A 177 5.24 -6.66 13.57
CA VAL A 177 5.68 -6.33 12.21
C VAL A 177 4.80 -6.98 11.12
N GLY A 178 3.98 -7.99 11.46
CA GLY A 178 3.24 -8.81 10.49
C GLY A 178 1.76 -8.47 10.26
N ARG A 179 1.21 -7.44 10.92
CA ARG A 179 -0.25 -7.18 10.97
C ARG A 179 -0.92 -7.08 9.59
N THR A 180 -0.23 -6.50 8.61
CA THR A 180 -0.72 -6.30 7.24
C THR A 180 -0.37 -7.44 6.27
N LEU A 181 0.28 -8.50 6.76
CA LEU A 181 0.74 -9.65 5.97
C LEU A 181 -0.05 -10.94 6.26
N THR A 182 -1.04 -10.87 7.16
CA THR A 182 -1.83 -12.04 7.56
C THR A 182 -2.92 -12.38 6.57
N VAL A 183 -3.36 -13.64 6.54
CA VAL A 183 -4.52 -14.06 5.74
C VAL A 183 -5.81 -13.37 6.22
N ALA A 184 -5.93 -13.11 7.52
CA ALA A 184 -7.07 -12.38 8.08
C ALA A 184 -7.15 -10.97 7.48
N PHE A 185 -6.04 -10.25 7.39
CA PHE A 185 -6.03 -8.94 6.74
C PHE A 185 -6.30 -9.04 5.23
N ALA A 186 -5.76 -10.06 4.54
CA ALA A 186 -6.05 -10.32 3.13
C ALA A 186 -7.56 -10.54 2.87
N MET A 187 -8.28 -11.19 3.79
CA MET A 187 -9.75 -11.35 3.71
C MET A 187 -10.47 -10.00 3.80
N VAL A 188 -10.03 -9.09 4.67
CA VAL A 188 -10.59 -7.73 4.78
C VAL A 188 -10.35 -6.94 3.49
N VAL A 189 -9.13 -7.00 2.94
CA VAL A 189 -8.77 -6.34 1.68
C VAL A 189 -9.59 -6.90 0.52
N MET A 190 -9.73 -8.23 0.44
CA MET A 190 -10.54 -8.90 -0.58
C MET A 190 -12.02 -8.50 -0.49
N ALA A 191 -12.60 -8.49 0.71
CA ALA A 191 -13.97 -8.05 0.92
C ALA A 191 -14.18 -6.59 0.49
N THR A 192 -13.27 -5.71 0.89
CA THR A 192 -13.30 -4.29 0.53
C THR A 192 -13.24 -4.10 -0.99
N PHE A 193 -12.28 -4.76 -1.66
CA PHE A 193 -12.15 -4.70 -3.10
C PHE A 193 -13.42 -5.18 -3.80
N LEU A 194 -13.90 -6.38 -3.46
CA LEU A 194 -15.07 -6.99 -4.10
C LEU A 194 -16.34 -6.15 -3.92
N PHE A 195 -16.53 -5.60 -2.71
CA PHE A 195 -17.68 -4.76 -2.38
C PHE A 195 -17.71 -3.52 -3.27
N PHE A 196 -16.62 -2.76 -3.32
CA PHE A 196 -16.55 -1.54 -4.13
C PHE A 196 -16.49 -1.81 -5.64
N ARG A 197 -15.91 -2.94 -6.05
CA ARG A 197 -15.73 -3.27 -7.47
C ARG A 197 -17.01 -3.78 -8.12
N TYR A 198 -17.77 -4.63 -7.41
CA TYR A 198 -18.86 -5.40 -8.03
C TYR A 198 -20.25 -5.14 -7.45
N ASP A 199 -20.36 -4.61 -6.23
CA ASP A 199 -21.66 -4.52 -5.57
C ASP A 199 -22.06 -3.05 -5.28
N VAL A 200 -21.11 -2.13 -5.05
CA VAL A 200 -21.38 -0.69 -4.93
C VAL A 200 -21.51 -0.03 -6.30
N HIS A 201 -22.68 0.54 -6.58
CA HIS A 201 -22.97 1.26 -7.81
C HIS A 201 -23.37 2.71 -7.50
N ILE A 202 -22.51 3.66 -7.86
CA ILE A 202 -22.77 5.09 -7.62
C ILE A 202 -23.56 5.66 -8.78
N THR A 203 -24.84 5.95 -8.54
CA THR A 203 -25.77 6.50 -9.55
C THR A 203 -25.57 8.00 -9.76
N SER A 204 -25.15 8.73 -8.72
CA SER A 204 -24.93 10.19 -8.81
C SER A 204 -23.66 10.53 -9.58
N ALA A 205 -23.80 11.19 -10.72
CA ALA A 205 -22.68 11.69 -11.52
C ALA A 205 -21.79 12.67 -10.74
N ARG A 206 -22.37 13.49 -9.85
CA ARG A 206 -21.63 14.43 -9.00
C ARG A 206 -20.73 13.69 -8.01
N VAL A 207 -21.29 12.70 -7.31
CA VAL A 207 -20.54 11.88 -6.34
C VAL A 207 -19.45 11.08 -7.04
N ARG A 208 -19.75 10.47 -8.19
CA ARG A 208 -18.76 9.77 -9.01
C ARG A 208 -17.60 10.70 -9.41
N LYS A 209 -17.91 11.91 -9.87
CA LYS A 209 -16.89 12.90 -10.25
C LYS A 209 -16.01 13.29 -9.05
N ALA A 210 -16.62 13.50 -7.87
CA ALA A 210 -15.89 13.82 -6.65
C ALA A 210 -14.95 12.70 -6.22
N ILE A 211 -15.40 11.44 -6.26
CA ILE A 211 -14.57 10.27 -5.89
C ILE A 211 -13.41 10.10 -6.88
N ILE A 212 -13.66 10.20 -8.18
CA ILE A 212 -12.60 10.10 -9.19
C ILE A 212 -11.57 11.22 -9.00
N TRP A 213 -12.03 12.44 -8.72
CA TRP A 213 -11.17 13.57 -8.44
C TRP A 213 -10.32 13.34 -7.18
N LEU A 214 -10.92 12.88 -6.09
CA LEU A 214 -10.22 12.59 -4.83
C LEU A 214 -9.21 11.45 -5.00
N ALA A 215 -9.60 10.38 -5.68
CA ALA A 215 -8.75 9.23 -5.97
C ALA A 215 -7.49 9.62 -6.76
N GLY A 216 -7.57 10.66 -7.60
CA GLY A 216 -6.42 11.22 -8.32
C GLY A 216 -5.29 11.72 -7.42
N TYR A 217 -5.56 12.06 -6.16
CA TYR A 217 -4.57 12.54 -5.19
C TYR A 217 -4.11 11.47 -4.20
N SER A 218 -4.68 10.25 -4.26
CA SER A 218 -4.44 9.19 -3.28
C SER A 218 -2.97 8.85 -3.10
N TYR A 219 -2.19 8.82 -4.19
CA TYR A 219 -0.76 8.50 -4.13
C TYR A 219 0.05 9.60 -3.45
N THR A 220 -0.20 10.87 -3.80
CA THR A 220 0.45 12.01 -3.13
C THR A 220 0.07 12.07 -1.64
N ILE A 221 -1.21 11.86 -1.31
CA ILE A 221 -1.67 11.74 0.09
C ILE A 221 -0.88 10.65 0.81
N TYR A 222 -0.73 9.47 0.20
CA TYR A 222 0.07 8.39 0.76
C TYR A 222 1.53 8.81 0.99
N LEU A 223 2.16 9.56 0.08
CA LEU A 223 3.53 10.03 0.27
C LEU A 223 3.66 11.08 1.40
N VAL A 224 2.63 11.88 1.68
CA VAL A 224 2.79 13.04 2.57
C VAL A 224 2.11 12.88 3.92
N HIS A 225 1.16 11.94 4.07
CA HIS A 225 0.34 11.83 5.28
C HIS A 225 1.17 11.62 6.54
N SER A 226 2.16 10.73 6.52
CA SER A 226 2.94 10.39 7.71
C SER A 226 3.97 11.48 8.10
N PRO A 227 4.74 12.08 7.17
CA PRO A 227 5.56 13.25 7.50
C PRO A 227 4.73 14.41 8.07
N LEU A 228 3.59 14.74 7.45
CA LEU A 228 2.69 15.79 7.95
C LEU A 228 2.12 15.43 9.32
N SER A 229 1.72 14.17 9.50
CA SER A 229 1.24 13.68 10.78
C SER A 229 2.30 13.78 11.88
N LYS A 230 3.56 13.44 11.60
CA LYS A 230 4.63 13.43 12.60
C LYS A 230 5.15 14.81 12.95
N VAL A 231 5.28 15.70 11.96
CA VAL A 231 5.92 17.01 12.13
C VAL A 231 4.90 18.11 12.44
N LEU A 232 3.75 18.10 11.76
CA LEU A 232 2.79 19.19 11.85
C LEU A 232 1.66 18.89 12.84
N ILE A 233 1.09 17.69 12.81
CA ILE A 233 -0.17 17.43 13.53
C ILE A 233 0.09 16.80 14.90
N GLY A 234 0.81 15.69 14.93
CA GLY A 234 1.08 14.87 16.13
C GLY A 234 1.57 15.67 17.33
N PRO A 235 2.56 16.58 17.20
CA PRO A 235 3.04 17.40 18.33
C PRO A 235 1.99 18.34 18.94
N ARG A 236 0.87 18.56 18.25
CA ARG A 236 -0.24 19.43 18.68
C ARG A 236 -1.45 18.63 19.21
N ILE A 237 -1.39 17.31 19.13
CA ILE A 237 -2.46 16.42 19.60
C ILE A 237 -2.17 15.98 21.04
N PRO A 238 -3.15 16.07 21.96
CA PRO A 238 -2.98 15.59 23.33
C PRO A 238 -2.69 14.08 23.41
N VAL A 239 -1.97 13.67 24.46
CA VAL A 239 -1.77 12.24 24.76
C VAL A 239 -3.08 11.66 25.31
N PRO A 240 -3.58 10.53 24.79
CA PRO A 240 -4.79 9.90 25.31
C PRO A 240 -4.60 9.39 26.73
N THR A 241 -5.62 9.57 27.58
CA THR A 241 -5.63 9.20 29.00
C THR A 241 -6.36 7.88 29.28
N ASP A 242 -7.21 7.45 28.35
CA ASP A 242 -8.07 6.26 28.44
C ASP A 242 -8.49 5.77 27.04
N GLY A 243 -9.25 4.68 26.97
CA GLY A 243 -9.69 4.09 25.70
C GLY A 243 -10.62 4.98 24.86
N TRP A 244 -11.48 5.80 25.49
CA TRP A 244 -12.40 6.70 24.79
C TRP A 244 -11.66 7.90 24.22
N SER A 245 -10.77 8.50 25.00
CA SER A 245 -9.86 9.56 24.54
C SER A 245 -8.95 9.04 23.44
N TYR A 246 -8.45 7.80 23.51
CA TYR A 246 -7.67 7.18 22.43
C TYR A 246 -8.47 7.09 21.13
N ALA A 247 -9.73 6.61 21.20
CA ALA A 247 -10.59 6.52 20.02
C ALA A 247 -10.87 7.91 19.42
N GLY A 248 -11.27 8.88 20.25
CA GLY A 248 -11.56 10.24 19.82
C GLY A 248 -10.34 10.94 19.22
N ILE A 249 -9.18 10.84 19.87
CA ILE A 249 -7.92 11.40 19.40
C ILE A 249 -7.46 10.73 18.10
N SER A 250 -7.63 9.42 17.97
CA SER A 250 -7.30 8.69 16.72
C SER A 250 -8.15 9.19 15.55
N VAL A 251 -9.45 9.40 15.74
CA VAL A 251 -10.35 9.96 14.71
C VAL A 251 -9.95 11.39 14.35
N LEU A 252 -9.65 12.22 15.36
CA LEU A 252 -9.19 13.59 15.14
C LEU A 252 -7.86 13.63 14.36
N MET A 253 -6.89 12.83 14.77
CA MET A 253 -5.58 12.73 14.13
C MET A 253 -5.70 12.24 12.69
N PHE A 254 -6.54 11.22 12.44
CA PHE A 254 -6.86 10.75 11.09
C PHE A 254 -7.47 11.86 10.23
N GLY A 255 -8.52 12.53 10.73
CA GLY A 255 -9.20 13.60 10.01
C GLY A 255 -8.28 14.78 9.69
N ALA A 256 -7.55 15.27 10.69
CA ALA A 256 -6.58 16.35 10.52
C ALA A 256 -5.49 15.98 9.51
N THR A 257 -4.96 14.76 9.60
CA THR A 257 -3.90 14.28 8.68
C THR A 257 -4.43 14.14 7.27
N LEU A 258 -5.61 13.55 7.08
CA LEU A 258 -6.23 13.40 5.78
C LEU A 258 -6.50 14.75 5.12
N LEU A 259 -7.02 15.73 5.86
CA LEU A 259 -7.29 17.07 5.35
C LEU A 259 -6.01 17.81 4.98
N ALA A 260 -4.98 17.77 5.85
CA ALA A 260 -3.69 18.39 5.57
C ALA A 260 -3.01 17.76 4.35
N ALA A 261 -3.01 16.42 4.26
CA ALA A 261 -2.44 15.69 3.14
C ALA A 261 -3.20 15.94 1.84
N LEU A 262 -4.54 16.02 1.88
CA LEU A 262 -5.36 16.35 0.72
C LEU A 262 -5.10 17.78 0.24
N LEU A 263 -5.08 18.75 1.16
CA LEU A 263 -4.79 20.14 0.82
C LEU A 263 -3.41 20.27 0.17
N PHE A 264 -2.40 19.65 0.78
CA PHE A 264 -1.05 19.58 0.22
C PHE A 264 -1.08 18.95 -1.18
N ALA A 265 -1.69 17.77 -1.33
CA ALA A 265 -1.72 17.05 -2.59
C ALA A 265 -2.40 17.86 -3.70
N VAL A 266 -3.51 18.54 -3.42
CA VAL A 266 -4.20 19.39 -4.39
C VAL A 266 -3.31 20.53 -4.88
N ILE A 267 -2.62 21.21 -3.96
CA ILE A 267 -1.73 22.33 -4.29
C ILE A 267 -0.49 21.82 -5.04
N ALA A 268 0.24 20.89 -4.42
CA ALA A 268 1.51 20.38 -4.93
C ALA A 268 1.33 19.69 -6.29
N ASP A 269 0.28 18.87 -6.46
CA ASP A 269 0.09 18.19 -7.74
C ASP A 269 -0.28 19.16 -8.85
N THR A 270 -1.02 20.22 -8.52
CA THR A 270 -1.47 21.20 -9.53
C THR A 270 -0.35 22.15 -9.93
N VAL A 271 0.46 22.60 -8.97
CA VAL A 271 1.53 23.59 -9.18
C VAL A 271 2.84 22.94 -9.63
N VAL A 272 3.13 21.71 -9.19
CA VAL A 272 4.43 21.06 -9.39
C VAL A 272 4.30 19.78 -10.20
N LEU A 273 3.60 18.76 -9.68
CA LEU A 273 3.66 17.42 -10.28
C LEU A 273 3.08 17.37 -11.69
N LYS A 274 1.86 17.88 -11.91
CA LYS A 274 1.21 17.83 -13.23
C LYS A 274 2.00 18.61 -14.28
N PRO A 275 2.55 19.82 -14.00
CA PRO A 275 3.49 20.47 -14.91
C PRO A 275 4.71 19.61 -15.24
N VAL A 276 5.39 19.06 -14.23
CA VAL A 276 6.57 18.19 -14.43
C VAL A 276 6.21 16.97 -15.27
N GLN A 277 5.10 16.30 -14.99
CA GLN A 277 4.61 15.14 -15.73
C GLN A 277 4.16 15.45 -17.16
N ARG A 278 3.89 16.71 -17.51
CA ARG A 278 3.60 17.12 -18.90
C ARG A 278 4.86 17.41 -19.70
N LEU A 279 5.96 17.74 -19.01
CA LEU A 279 7.27 17.99 -19.63
C LEU A 279 8.01 16.68 -19.94
N LEU A 280 7.70 15.62 -19.18
CA LEU A 280 8.14 14.24 -19.43
C LEU A 280 7.14 13.54 -20.37
#